data_AF-B8FL72-F1
#
_entry.id   AF-B8FL72-F1
#
_cell.length_a   1.000
_cell.length_b   1.000
_cell.length_c   1.000
_cell.angle_alpha   90.00
_cell.angle_beta   90.00
_cell.angle_gamma   90.00
#
_symmetry.space_group_name_H-M   'P 1'
#
loop_
_entity.id
_entity.type
_entity.pdbx_description
1 polymer ?
#
loop_
_entity_poly.entity_id
_entity_poly.type
_entity_poly.pdbx_seq_one_letter_code
_entity_poly.pdbx_strand_id
1 'polypeptide(L)'
;MKLLAYLLPIIVAFFLAAYTMIFKDNEDYAMGLIYVAASLAIFPLLYFLVINYILEPIRVYLSSRGMKIHFKGQDSFKYAQETYILARDGGGQLIASHIFQLRVKAEEDFAYNTLITKENGKKLIYKRVLIFSNKKEEHEWVKQMFELKTLGIDVRLYLWKKIDLIFNKSLIGILPRFNFLLYKSPNGKIVRVLIGFEKVRSRSNFFTKRLNVAFSFSNNYVYSALFNYFDNIAVHPDVYEVDSYEVYKENINLFPYSESEQFIIKELTDFAYTNNDVVHLGAFGKTASLLKNMTRFNNRANHVSDIDLLFIVRENKNRIKKDIIDLLINENIEIIWGDDESYFYNIRPDNKILVDIEIFELNSNFYKAHSLLGYSIFSNYLNIFTENSKTVDDCIFIPKNPISKKERSKRFLDNRKSITEFINVLSNTNEKQVDLRRSLSINIKNLCWVLTGYRSHDVEIDLSFLVNQKILSSDDYSLIIQILDIDSEDLKLNYFTYKEKTLELLTKFQNIALELNKTI
;
A
#
# COMPACT_ATOMS: atom_id res chain seq x y z
N MET A 1 -44.76 -33.31 20.96
CA MET A 1 -43.39 -33.89 20.85
C MET A 1 -42.28 -32.90 21.19
N LYS A 2 -42.20 -31.71 20.58
CA LYS A 2 -41.13 -30.73 20.87
C LYS A 2 -41.11 -30.24 22.32
N LEU A 3 -42.26 -29.95 22.94
CA LEU A 3 -42.34 -29.50 24.34
C LEU A 3 -41.75 -30.52 25.35
N LEU A 4 -41.87 -31.82 25.07
CA LEU A 4 -41.41 -32.90 25.95
C LEU A 4 -39.88 -32.98 26.02
N ALA A 5 -39.20 -32.71 24.89
CA ALA A 5 -37.74 -32.68 24.82
C ALA A 5 -37.11 -31.50 25.59
N TYR A 6 -37.89 -30.44 25.85
CA TYR A 6 -37.45 -29.24 26.58
C TYR A 6 -37.85 -29.23 28.06
N LEU A 7 -38.88 -30.00 28.44
CA LEU A 7 -39.20 -30.27 29.84
C LEU A 7 -38.23 -31.29 30.44
N LEU A 8 -37.65 -32.17 29.62
CA LEU A 8 -36.74 -33.22 30.10
C LEU A 8 -35.49 -32.67 30.84
N PRO A 9 -34.77 -31.64 30.37
CA PRO A 9 -33.65 -31.05 31.13
C PRO A 9 -34.08 -30.37 32.43
N ILE A 10 -35.26 -29.76 32.47
CA ILE A 10 -35.83 -29.14 33.68
C ILE A 10 -36.21 -30.23 34.69
N ILE A 11 -36.83 -31.30 34.22
CA ILE A 11 -37.18 -32.48 35.03
C ILE A 11 -35.90 -33.14 35.56
N VAL A 12 -34.89 -33.34 34.71
CA VAL A 12 -33.58 -33.91 35.11
C VAL A 12 -32.84 -32.99 36.10
N ALA A 13 -32.88 -31.67 35.90
CA ALA A 13 -32.35 -30.69 36.84
C ALA A 13 -33.07 -30.76 38.21
N PHE A 14 -34.40 -30.92 38.20
CA PHE A 14 -35.20 -31.05 39.42
C PHE A 14 -34.88 -32.35 40.17
N PHE A 15 -34.72 -33.46 39.44
CA PHE A 15 -34.32 -34.74 40.02
C PHE A 15 -32.87 -34.73 40.54
N LEU A 16 -31.94 -34.07 39.83
CA LEU A 16 -30.55 -33.90 40.30
C LEU A 16 -30.49 -33.04 41.56
N ALA A 17 -31.26 -31.94 41.63
CA ALA A 17 -31.36 -31.10 42.81
C ALA A 17 -31.98 -31.87 44.00
N ALA A 18 -33.07 -32.61 43.78
CA ALA A 18 -33.70 -33.45 44.79
C ALA A 18 -32.76 -34.57 45.29
N TYR A 19 -32.02 -35.20 44.38
CA TYR A 19 -31.01 -36.22 44.71
C TYR A 19 -29.88 -35.63 45.56
N THR A 20 -29.37 -34.44 45.23
CA THR A 20 -28.34 -33.76 46.04
C THR A 20 -28.82 -33.30 47.42
N MET A 21 -30.10 -32.98 47.58
CA MET A 21 -30.67 -32.64 48.90
C MET A 21 -30.83 -33.87 49.80
N ILE A 22 -30.97 -35.07 49.22
CA ILE A 22 -31.12 -36.33 49.94
C ILE A 22 -29.75 -36.88 50.40
N PHE A 23 -28.69 -36.72 49.60
CA PHE A 23 -27.34 -37.20 49.91
C PHE A 23 -26.44 -36.04 50.38
N LYS A 24 -26.67 -35.63 51.63
CA LYS A 24 -26.05 -34.48 52.29
C LYS A 24 -24.67 -34.86 52.84
N ASP A 25 -23.59 -34.31 52.27
CA ASP A 25 -22.29 -34.19 52.96
C ASP A 25 -21.41 -33.02 52.48
N ASN A 26 -21.84 -32.23 51.47
CA ASN A 26 -21.09 -31.04 51.05
C ASN A 26 -22.01 -29.98 50.40
N GLU A 27 -22.40 -28.95 51.17
CA GLU A 27 -23.31 -27.88 50.74
C GLU A 27 -22.78 -27.11 49.51
N ASP A 28 -21.47 -26.90 49.42
CA ASP A 28 -20.85 -26.20 48.29
C ASP A 28 -20.99 -26.98 46.97
N TYR A 29 -20.92 -28.31 47.05
CA TYR A 29 -21.09 -29.19 45.89
C TYR A 29 -22.55 -29.21 45.40
N ALA A 30 -23.50 -29.24 46.34
CA ALA A 30 -24.93 -29.18 46.03
C ALA A 30 -25.31 -27.84 45.38
N MET A 31 -24.80 -26.72 45.90
CA MET A 31 -25.01 -25.39 45.32
C MET A 31 -24.38 -25.27 43.92
N GLY A 32 -23.17 -25.79 43.72
CA GLY A 32 -22.52 -25.83 42.40
C GLY A 32 -23.34 -26.58 41.36
N LEU A 33 -23.92 -27.73 41.73
CA LEU A 33 -24.79 -28.51 40.84
C LEU A 33 -26.12 -27.80 40.53
N ILE A 34 -26.71 -27.10 41.51
CA ILE A 34 -27.91 -26.28 41.28
C ILE A 34 -27.61 -25.15 40.31
N TYR A 35 -26.46 -24.47 40.41
CA TYR A 35 -26.07 -23.42 39.46
C TYR A 35 -25.85 -23.98 38.05
N VAL A 36 -25.21 -25.14 37.91
CA VAL A 36 -25.02 -25.80 36.60
C VAL A 36 -26.37 -26.21 36.01
N ALA A 37 -27.25 -26.82 36.81
CA ALA A 37 -28.57 -27.24 36.38
C ALA A 37 -29.47 -26.05 36.00
N ALA A 38 -29.46 -24.97 36.79
CA ALA A 38 -30.16 -23.73 36.49
C ALA A 38 -29.61 -23.07 35.22
N SER A 39 -28.29 -23.03 35.04
CA SER A 39 -27.66 -22.49 33.82
C SER A 39 -28.04 -23.30 32.57
N LEU A 40 -28.06 -24.63 32.69
CA LEU A 40 -28.47 -25.55 31.62
C LEU A 40 -29.97 -25.46 31.29
N ALA A 41 -30.82 -25.01 32.21
CA ALA A 41 -32.25 -24.80 31.98
C ALA A 41 -32.55 -23.38 31.45
N ILE A 42 -31.87 -22.36 31.99
CA ILE A 42 -32.07 -20.95 31.66
C ILE A 42 -31.51 -20.64 30.26
N PHE A 43 -30.36 -21.20 29.90
CA PHE A 43 -29.71 -20.88 28.62
C PHE A 43 -30.53 -21.33 27.39
N PRO A 44 -31.09 -22.56 27.32
CA PRO A 44 -31.97 -22.94 26.22
C PRO A 44 -33.27 -22.15 26.19
N LEU A 45 -33.82 -21.76 27.35
CA LEU A 45 -35.03 -20.95 27.45
C LEU A 45 -34.80 -19.52 26.93
N LEU A 46 -33.70 -18.87 27.34
CA LEU A 46 -33.28 -17.57 26.82
C LEU A 46 -32.98 -17.63 25.32
N TYR A 47 -32.29 -18.68 24.87
CA TYR A 47 -32.02 -18.91 23.45
C TYR A 47 -33.33 -19.04 22.65
N PHE A 48 -34.33 -19.77 23.17
CA PHE A 48 -35.66 -19.88 22.57
C PHE A 48 -36.41 -18.55 22.55
N LEU A 49 -36.40 -17.80 23.66
CA LEU A 49 -37.07 -16.51 23.76
C LEU A 49 -36.46 -15.50 22.79
N VAL A 50 -35.14 -15.42 22.73
CA VAL A 50 -34.42 -14.53 21.80
C VAL A 50 -34.71 -14.91 20.35
N ILE A 51 -34.68 -16.21 20.00
CA ILE A 51 -34.98 -16.63 18.62
C ILE A 51 -36.42 -16.32 18.24
N ASN A 52 -37.40 -16.72 19.05
CA ASN A 52 -38.80 -16.68 18.62
C ASN A 52 -39.49 -15.34 18.86
N TYR A 53 -39.09 -14.56 19.86
CA TYR A 53 -39.74 -13.29 20.19
C TYR A 53 -38.94 -12.06 19.77
N ILE A 54 -37.64 -12.20 19.48
CA ILE A 54 -36.81 -11.08 19.01
C ILE A 54 -36.41 -11.30 17.56
N LEU A 55 -35.74 -12.41 17.24
CA LEU A 55 -35.16 -12.62 15.91
C LEU A 55 -36.19 -12.98 14.84
N GLU A 56 -37.19 -13.80 15.14
CA GLU A 56 -38.20 -14.21 14.16
C GLU A 56 -39.14 -13.05 13.76
N PRO A 57 -39.63 -12.18 14.68
CA PRO A 57 -40.38 -10.99 14.30
C PRO A 57 -39.55 -10.00 13.48
N ILE A 58 -38.27 -9.82 13.81
CA ILE A 58 -37.33 -9.03 13.01
C ILE A 58 -37.18 -9.66 11.61
N ARG A 59 -36.99 -10.97 11.52
CA ARG A 59 -36.87 -11.69 10.25
C ARG A 59 -38.14 -11.57 9.40
N VAL A 60 -39.32 -11.73 10.00
CA VAL A 60 -40.63 -11.59 9.33
C VAL A 60 -40.84 -10.14 8.88
N TYR A 61 -40.58 -9.17 9.74
CA TYR A 61 -40.65 -7.74 9.42
C TYR A 61 -39.74 -7.39 8.24
N LEU A 62 -38.48 -7.86 8.26
CA LEU A 62 -37.52 -7.63 7.19
C LEU A 62 -37.90 -8.36 5.89
N SER A 63 -38.41 -9.58 5.99
CA SER A 63 -38.92 -10.35 4.85
C SER A 63 -40.13 -9.67 4.21
N SER A 64 -41.03 -9.07 5.01
CA SER A 64 -42.18 -8.31 4.53
C SER A 64 -41.79 -7.04 3.75
N ARG A 65 -40.57 -6.52 3.98
CA ARG A 65 -39.97 -5.41 3.24
C ARG A 65 -39.15 -5.86 2.01
N GLY A 66 -39.20 -7.16 1.67
CA GLY A 66 -38.46 -7.73 0.54
C GLY A 66 -36.96 -7.91 0.79
N MET A 67 -36.53 -7.89 2.06
CA MET A 67 -35.15 -8.15 2.48
C MET A 67 -35.01 -9.58 2.99
N LYS A 68 -34.02 -10.33 2.49
CA LYS A 68 -33.64 -11.65 3.02
C LYS A 68 -32.23 -11.58 3.59
N ILE A 69 -32.04 -12.14 4.77
CA ILE A 69 -30.74 -12.24 5.43
C ILE A 69 -30.18 -13.64 5.21
N HIS A 70 -28.94 -13.70 4.74
CA HIS A 70 -28.18 -14.92 4.51
C HIS A 70 -27.13 -15.03 5.61
N PHE A 71 -27.32 -15.99 6.54
CA PHE A 71 -26.37 -16.26 7.63
C PHE A 71 -25.36 -17.36 7.28
N LYS A 72 -25.61 -18.11 6.20
CA LYS A 72 -24.73 -19.16 5.68
C LYS A 72 -24.12 -18.70 4.37
N GLY A 73 -22.80 -18.85 4.22
CA GLY A 73 -22.09 -18.49 3.00
C GLY A 73 -22.64 -19.18 1.73
N GLN A 74 -23.17 -20.40 1.86
CA GLN A 74 -23.79 -21.13 0.75
C GLN A 74 -25.05 -20.45 0.20
N ASP A 75 -25.88 -19.86 1.06
CA ASP A 75 -27.12 -19.21 0.63
C ASP A 75 -26.84 -17.90 -0.12
N SER A 76 -25.88 -17.10 0.40
CA SER A 76 -25.39 -15.91 -0.30
C SER A 76 -24.71 -16.24 -1.63
N PHE A 77 -23.95 -17.35 -1.67
CA PHE A 77 -23.28 -17.83 -2.87
C PHE A 77 -24.30 -18.22 -3.95
N LYS A 78 -25.32 -18.99 -3.57
CA LYS A 78 -26.40 -19.37 -4.48
C LYS A 78 -27.15 -18.15 -5.03
N TYR A 79 -27.45 -17.16 -4.18
CA TYR A 79 -28.13 -15.94 -4.64
C TYR A 79 -27.27 -15.14 -5.63
N ALA A 80 -25.97 -15.01 -5.37
CA ALA A 80 -25.04 -14.38 -6.30
C ALA A 80 -25.03 -15.14 -7.64
N GLN A 81 -24.90 -16.47 -7.59
CA GLN A 81 -24.90 -17.34 -8.76
C GLN A 81 -26.13 -17.17 -9.64
N GLU A 82 -27.32 -17.25 -9.04
CA GLU A 82 -28.56 -17.01 -9.77
C GLU A 82 -28.61 -15.62 -10.42
N THR A 83 -28.05 -14.60 -9.76
CA THR A 83 -28.03 -13.22 -10.27
C THR A 83 -27.13 -13.08 -11.49
N TYR A 84 -25.94 -13.70 -11.48
CA TYR A 84 -25.06 -13.73 -12.65
C TYR A 84 -25.67 -14.53 -13.81
N ILE A 85 -26.30 -15.67 -13.54
CA ILE A 85 -27.01 -16.46 -14.56
C ILE A 85 -28.15 -15.64 -15.19
N LEU A 86 -28.97 -14.96 -14.36
CA LEU A 86 -30.01 -14.05 -14.84
C LEU A 86 -29.47 -12.94 -15.73
N ALA A 87 -28.33 -12.34 -15.37
CA ALA A 87 -27.69 -11.30 -16.16
C ALA A 87 -27.11 -11.84 -17.47
N ARG A 88 -26.49 -13.02 -17.44
CA ARG A 88 -25.96 -13.73 -18.62
C ARG A 88 -27.07 -13.99 -19.65
N ASP A 89 -28.18 -14.58 -19.20
CA ASP A 89 -29.27 -15.04 -20.08
C ASP A 89 -30.24 -13.90 -20.47
N GLY A 90 -30.42 -12.92 -19.57
CA GLY A 90 -31.37 -11.83 -19.71
C GLY A 90 -30.80 -10.53 -20.28
N GLY A 91 -29.48 -10.35 -20.25
CA GLY A 91 -28.83 -9.05 -20.48
C GLY A 91 -29.18 -8.02 -19.39
N GLY A 92 -28.94 -6.74 -19.68
CA GLY A 92 -29.25 -5.62 -18.78
C GLY A 92 -28.00 -4.98 -18.20
N GLN A 93 -28.06 -4.59 -16.93
CA GLN A 93 -26.94 -3.97 -16.21
C GLN A 93 -26.59 -4.78 -14.98
N LEU A 94 -25.32 -5.14 -14.87
CA LEU A 94 -24.73 -5.87 -13.75
C LEU A 94 -23.57 -5.08 -13.18
N ILE A 95 -23.55 -4.89 -11.87
CA ILE A 95 -22.55 -4.07 -11.17
C ILE A 95 -22.06 -4.82 -9.96
N ALA A 96 -20.75 -4.92 -9.79
CA ALA A 96 -20.15 -5.60 -8.65
C ALA A 96 -19.03 -4.77 -8.02
N SER A 97 -18.96 -4.73 -6.69
CA SER A 97 -17.78 -4.31 -5.94
C SER A 97 -17.20 -5.51 -5.22
N HIS A 98 -15.96 -5.88 -5.55
CA HIS A 98 -15.21 -6.88 -4.79
C HIS A 98 -13.99 -6.20 -4.19
N ILE A 99 -13.91 -6.22 -2.86
CA ILE A 99 -12.86 -5.58 -2.09
C ILE A 99 -11.87 -6.67 -1.68
N PHE A 100 -10.68 -6.68 -2.30
CA PHE A 100 -9.54 -7.57 -2.03
C PHE A 100 -9.74 -9.06 -2.37
N GLN A 101 -9.53 -9.43 -3.64
CA GLN A 101 -9.32 -10.83 -4.02
C GLN A 101 -7.87 -11.24 -3.75
N LEU A 102 -7.48 -11.24 -2.48
CA LEU A 102 -6.20 -11.84 -2.09
C LEU A 102 -6.28 -13.35 -2.39
N ARG A 103 -5.49 -13.80 -3.38
CA ARG A 103 -5.22 -15.21 -3.71
C ARG A 103 -6.32 -15.98 -4.45
N VAL A 104 -7.28 -15.31 -5.10
CA VAL A 104 -8.23 -15.98 -6.02
C VAL A 104 -7.81 -15.64 -7.44
N LYS A 105 -7.53 -16.65 -8.26
CA LYS A 105 -7.24 -16.44 -9.68
C LYS A 105 -8.49 -15.97 -10.41
N ALA A 106 -8.37 -15.18 -11.47
CA ALA A 106 -9.56 -14.73 -12.21
C ALA A 106 -10.35 -15.90 -12.83
N GLU A 107 -9.69 -16.99 -13.22
CA GLU A 107 -10.33 -18.26 -13.62
C GLU A 107 -11.13 -18.93 -12.49
N GLU A 108 -10.83 -18.64 -11.23
CA GLU A 108 -11.59 -19.12 -10.07
C GLU A 108 -12.72 -18.15 -9.70
N ASP A 109 -12.77 -16.99 -10.35
CA ASP A 109 -13.79 -15.99 -10.12
C ASP A 109 -15.15 -16.47 -10.59
N PHE A 110 -16.10 -16.36 -9.68
CA PHE A 110 -17.45 -16.77 -9.93
C PHE A 110 -18.10 -15.97 -11.07
N ALA A 111 -17.82 -14.66 -11.18
CA ALA A 111 -18.38 -13.83 -12.25
C ALA A 111 -17.79 -14.21 -13.61
N TYR A 112 -16.48 -14.37 -13.70
CA TYR A 112 -15.81 -14.80 -14.92
C TYR A 112 -16.37 -16.15 -15.42
N ASN A 113 -16.37 -17.18 -14.57
CA ASN A 113 -16.85 -18.52 -14.92
C ASN A 113 -18.33 -18.55 -15.34
N THR A 114 -19.17 -17.73 -14.71
CA THR A 114 -20.58 -17.70 -15.07
C THR A 114 -20.79 -16.96 -16.38
N LEU A 115 -20.14 -15.81 -16.57
CA LEU A 115 -20.35 -14.95 -17.72
C LEU A 115 -19.64 -15.43 -18.99
N ILE A 116 -18.54 -16.19 -18.88
CA ILE A 116 -17.78 -16.70 -20.05
C ILE A 116 -18.56 -17.74 -20.87
N THR A 117 -19.55 -18.39 -20.27
CA THR A 117 -20.42 -19.37 -20.94
C THR A 117 -21.55 -18.73 -21.76
N LYS A 118 -21.48 -17.43 -22.03
CA LYS A 118 -22.57 -16.70 -22.68
C LYS A 118 -22.63 -17.01 -24.18
N GLU A 119 -23.63 -17.80 -24.57
CA GLU A 119 -23.87 -18.16 -25.98
C GLU A 119 -24.85 -17.21 -26.70
N ASN A 120 -25.64 -16.37 -25.98
CA ASN A 120 -26.78 -15.65 -26.57
C ASN A 120 -26.76 -14.11 -26.43
N GLY A 121 -27.03 -13.44 -27.57
CA GLY A 121 -26.77 -12.04 -27.91
C GLY A 121 -27.59 -10.91 -27.26
N LYS A 122 -28.04 -11.02 -26.00
CA LYS A 122 -28.60 -9.85 -25.30
C LYS A 122 -27.49 -8.99 -24.72
N LYS A 123 -27.52 -7.68 -25.00
CA LYS A 123 -26.52 -6.72 -24.49
C LYS A 123 -26.51 -6.72 -22.96
N LEU A 124 -25.33 -6.96 -22.38
CA LEU A 124 -25.08 -6.87 -20.95
C LEU A 124 -24.01 -5.81 -20.72
N ILE A 125 -24.30 -4.83 -19.87
CA ILE A 125 -23.31 -3.88 -19.37
C ILE A 125 -22.82 -4.42 -18.03
N TYR A 126 -21.54 -4.75 -17.95
CA TYR A 126 -20.92 -5.26 -16.74
C TYR A 126 -19.90 -4.27 -16.20
N LYS A 127 -20.23 -3.65 -15.08
CA LYS A 127 -19.35 -2.72 -14.37
C LYS A 127 -18.76 -3.39 -13.13
N ARG A 128 -17.45 -3.30 -12.92
CA ARG A 128 -16.82 -3.87 -11.72
C ARG A 128 -15.79 -2.93 -11.12
N VAL A 129 -15.91 -2.68 -9.82
CA VAL A 129 -14.83 -2.06 -9.03
C VAL A 129 -13.87 -3.15 -8.60
N LEU A 130 -12.59 -2.97 -8.92
CA LEU A 130 -11.52 -3.89 -8.54
C LEU A 130 -10.49 -3.14 -7.69
N ILE A 131 -10.03 -3.83 -6.65
CA ILE A 131 -9.08 -3.31 -5.66
C ILE A 131 -8.07 -4.42 -5.42
N PHE A 132 -6.87 -4.28 -5.96
CA PHE A 132 -5.77 -5.23 -5.79
C PHE A 132 -4.67 -4.61 -4.95
N SER A 133 -3.95 -5.39 -4.16
CA SER A 133 -2.71 -4.93 -3.52
C SER A 133 -1.47 -5.25 -4.35
N ASN A 134 -1.62 -5.98 -5.44
CA ASN A 134 -0.55 -6.48 -6.29
C ASN A 134 -0.90 -6.20 -7.75
N LYS A 135 -0.02 -5.51 -8.47
CA LYS A 135 -0.24 -5.14 -9.88
C LYS A 135 -0.15 -6.29 -10.86
N LYS A 136 0.64 -7.32 -10.56
CA LYS A 136 0.67 -8.53 -11.37
C LYS A 136 -0.67 -9.24 -11.33
N GLU A 137 -1.23 -9.38 -10.12
CA GLU A 137 -2.58 -9.93 -9.94
C GLU A 137 -3.61 -9.04 -10.64
N GLU A 138 -3.56 -7.72 -10.45
CA GLU A 138 -4.43 -6.78 -11.17
C GLU A 138 -4.34 -6.95 -12.69
N HIS A 139 -3.13 -7.08 -13.22
CA HIS A 139 -2.90 -7.25 -14.66
C HIS A 139 -3.49 -8.53 -15.21
N GLU A 140 -3.25 -9.67 -14.55
CA GLU A 140 -3.84 -10.95 -14.92
C GLU A 140 -5.37 -10.88 -14.87
N TRP A 141 -5.92 -10.26 -13.83
CA TRP A 141 -7.36 -10.06 -13.67
C TRP A 141 -7.97 -9.20 -14.76
N VAL A 142 -7.38 -8.04 -15.03
CA VAL A 142 -7.87 -7.10 -16.04
C VAL A 142 -7.83 -7.75 -17.41
N LYS A 143 -6.73 -8.45 -17.75
CA LYS A 143 -6.59 -9.20 -19.00
C LYS A 143 -7.71 -10.23 -19.16
N GLN A 144 -7.89 -11.11 -18.17
CA GLN A 144 -8.90 -12.18 -18.22
C GLN A 144 -10.32 -11.60 -18.28
N MET A 145 -10.64 -10.60 -17.46
CA MET A 145 -11.96 -9.98 -17.44
C MET A 145 -12.37 -9.36 -18.78
N PHE A 146 -11.41 -8.81 -19.54
CA PHE A 146 -11.70 -8.27 -20.88
C PHE A 146 -11.90 -9.33 -21.96
N GLU A 147 -11.55 -10.61 -21.72
CA GLU A 147 -11.92 -11.71 -22.63
C GLU A 147 -13.45 -11.82 -22.75
N LEU A 148 -14.21 -11.47 -21.71
CA LEU A 148 -15.67 -11.42 -21.74
C LEU A 148 -16.24 -10.44 -22.79
N LYS A 149 -15.47 -9.44 -23.23
CA LYS A 149 -15.93 -8.52 -24.30
C LYS A 149 -16.18 -9.23 -25.61
N THR A 150 -15.39 -10.26 -25.91
CA THR A 150 -15.54 -11.08 -27.12
C THR A 150 -16.91 -11.78 -27.19
N LEU A 151 -17.60 -11.92 -26.05
CA LEU A 151 -18.91 -12.55 -25.90
C LEU A 151 -20.08 -11.56 -25.90
N GLY A 152 -19.85 -10.33 -26.38
CA GLY A 152 -20.90 -9.29 -26.46
C GLY A 152 -21.32 -8.75 -25.09
N ILE A 153 -20.39 -8.70 -24.14
CA ILE A 153 -20.55 -8.06 -22.83
C ILE A 153 -19.76 -6.74 -22.84
N ASP A 154 -20.42 -5.61 -22.56
CA ASP A 154 -19.74 -4.32 -22.38
C ASP A 154 -19.12 -4.26 -20.98
N VAL A 155 -17.88 -4.76 -20.88
CA VAL A 155 -17.09 -4.77 -19.63
C VAL A 155 -16.47 -3.39 -19.40
N ARG A 156 -16.65 -2.88 -18.18
CA ARG A 156 -16.01 -1.66 -17.67
C ARG A 156 -15.47 -1.91 -16.28
N LEU A 157 -14.18 -1.68 -16.09
CA LEU A 157 -13.50 -1.86 -14.81
C LEU A 157 -13.18 -0.50 -14.21
N TYR A 158 -13.31 -0.38 -12.89
CA TYR A 158 -13.01 0.83 -12.14
C TYR A 158 -11.87 0.49 -11.18
N LEU A 159 -10.69 1.03 -11.48
CA LEU A 159 -9.44 0.75 -10.79
C LEU A 159 -8.99 2.01 -10.04
N TRP A 160 -8.29 1.85 -8.93
CA TRP A 160 -7.73 3.02 -8.24
C TRP A 160 -6.36 3.37 -8.81
N LYS A 161 -6.14 4.67 -9.04
CA LYS A 161 -4.91 5.26 -9.57
C LYS A 161 -3.71 5.16 -8.62
N LYS A 162 -3.96 5.12 -7.30
CA LYS A 162 -2.94 5.29 -6.24
C LYS A 162 -2.75 4.05 -5.37
N ILE A 163 -3.37 2.94 -5.74
CA ILE A 163 -3.32 1.69 -4.95
C ILE A 163 -1.91 1.07 -4.94
N ASP A 164 -1.00 1.62 -5.72
CA ASP A 164 0.00 0.81 -6.39
C ASP A 164 1.06 0.23 -5.49
N LEU A 165 1.26 0.77 -4.29
CA LEU A 165 2.18 0.19 -3.30
C LEU A 165 1.75 0.39 -1.85
N ILE A 166 0.93 1.41 -1.60
CA ILE A 166 0.66 1.92 -0.26
C ILE A 166 -0.82 2.27 -0.17
N PHE A 167 -1.61 1.37 0.40
CA PHE A 167 -2.93 1.76 0.89
C PHE A 167 -2.72 2.64 2.12
N ASN A 168 -2.88 3.96 1.99
CA ASN A 168 -2.97 4.81 3.17
C ASN A 168 -4.18 4.35 4.01
N LYS A 169 -4.02 4.23 5.34
CA LYS A 169 -5.13 3.95 6.27
C LYS A 169 -6.34 4.88 6.04
N SER A 170 -6.13 6.11 5.58
CA SER A 170 -7.22 7.03 5.22
C SER A 170 -8.00 6.54 4.00
N LEU A 171 -7.33 6.05 2.95
CA LEU A 171 -7.95 5.39 1.79
C LEU A 171 -8.70 4.13 2.21
N ILE A 172 -8.14 3.29 3.09
CA ILE A 172 -8.83 2.11 3.67
C ILE A 172 -10.13 2.54 4.40
N GLY A 173 -10.17 3.74 4.97
CA GLY A 173 -11.37 4.31 5.59
C GLY A 173 -12.45 4.74 4.58
N ILE A 174 -12.07 5.05 3.34
CA ILE A 174 -12.96 5.52 2.26
C ILE A 174 -13.46 4.34 1.41
N LEU A 175 -12.68 3.25 1.34
CA LEU A 175 -13.10 2.04 0.65
C LEU A 175 -14.37 1.47 1.30
N PRO A 176 -15.39 1.10 0.51
CA PRO A 176 -16.53 0.37 1.04
C PRO A 176 -16.03 -0.84 1.83
N ARG A 177 -16.61 -1.08 3.01
CA ARG A 177 -16.33 -2.30 3.80
C ARG A 177 -17.34 -3.41 3.53
N PHE A 178 -18.12 -3.26 2.47
CA PHE A 178 -19.12 -4.21 2.03
C PHE A 178 -19.01 -4.42 0.51
N ASN A 179 -19.12 -5.68 0.09
CA ASN A 179 -19.22 -6.06 -1.30
C ASN A 179 -20.68 -5.92 -1.73
N PHE A 180 -20.95 -5.49 -2.95
CA PHE A 180 -22.31 -5.50 -3.48
C PHE A 180 -22.37 -6.08 -4.89
N LEU A 181 -23.52 -6.69 -5.20
CA LEU A 181 -23.91 -7.15 -6.54
C LEU A 181 -25.28 -6.59 -6.86
N LEU A 182 -25.34 -5.75 -7.90
CA LEU A 182 -26.57 -5.10 -8.37
C LEU A 182 -26.89 -5.62 -9.77
N TYR A 183 -28.12 -6.03 -9.98
CA TYR A 183 -28.64 -6.40 -11.29
C TYR A 183 -29.95 -5.70 -11.57
N LYS A 184 -30.08 -5.17 -12.80
CA LYS A 184 -31.32 -4.64 -13.35
C LYS A 184 -31.52 -5.16 -14.77
N SER A 185 -32.67 -5.76 -15.03
CA SER A 185 -33.03 -6.25 -16.37
C SER A 185 -33.20 -5.11 -17.37
N PRO A 186 -33.13 -5.36 -18.69
CA PRO A 186 -33.26 -4.32 -19.72
C PRO A 186 -34.55 -3.49 -19.62
N ASN A 187 -35.65 -4.11 -19.19
CA ASN A 187 -36.95 -3.49 -19.00
C ASN A 187 -37.17 -2.92 -17.57
N GLY A 188 -36.17 -3.01 -16.69
CA GLY A 188 -36.23 -2.56 -15.30
C GLY A 188 -37.19 -3.32 -14.39
N LYS A 189 -37.86 -4.37 -14.88
CA LYS A 189 -38.86 -5.14 -14.10
C LYS A 189 -38.23 -6.04 -13.05
N ILE A 190 -37.05 -6.58 -13.32
CA ILE A 190 -36.33 -7.45 -12.40
C ILE A 190 -35.16 -6.68 -11.83
N VAL A 191 -35.14 -6.58 -10.50
CA VAL A 191 -34.03 -6.01 -9.74
C VAL A 191 -33.57 -7.01 -8.71
N ARG A 192 -32.25 -7.21 -8.63
CA ARG A 192 -31.60 -7.94 -7.56
C ARG A 192 -30.50 -7.08 -6.97
N VAL A 193 -30.44 -7.08 -5.65
CA VAL A 193 -29.39 -6.45 -4.87
C VAL A 193 -28.89 -7.48 -3.89
N LEU A 194 -27.57 -7.63 -3.77
CA LEU A 194 -26.92 -8.38 -2.72
C LEU A 194 -25.87 -7.47 -2.09
N ILE A 195 -25.85 -7.38 -0.77
CA ILE A 195 -24.83 -6.70 0.02
C ILE A 195 -24.18 -7.75 0.91
N GLY A 196 -22.89 -8.00 0.74
CA GLY A 196 -22.10 -8.90 1.56
C GLY A 196 -21.18 -8.12 2.50
N PHE A 197 -21.16 -8.48 3.77
CA PHE A 197 -20.23 -7.93 4.75
C PHE A 197 -19.06 -8.90 4.90
N GLU A 198 -17.91 -8.54 4.33
CA GLU A 198 -16.67 -9.24 4.68
C GLU A 198 -16.14 -8.72 6.02
N LYS A 199 -15.80 -9.64 6.92
CA LYS A 199 -15.06 -9.29 8.12
C LYS A 199 -13.66 -8.85 7.69
N VAL A 200 -13.34 -7.56 7.87
CA VAL A 200 -11.94 -7.09 7.85
C VAL A 200 -11.16 -7.99 8.82
N ARG A 201 -10.10 -8.64 8.32
CA ARG A 201 -9.31 -9.64 9.06
C ARG A 201 -9.05 -9.21 10.51
N SER A 202 -9.64 -9.89 11.49
CA SER A 202 -9.11 -9.86 12.87
C SER A 202 -8.02 -10.90 12.97
N ARG A 203 -6.79 -10.51 13.32
CA ARG A 203 -5.61 -11.39 13.48
C ARG A 203 -5.76 -12.51 14.54
N SER A 204 -6.92 -12.65 15.19
CA SER A 204 -7.16 -13.68 16.20
C SER A 204 -7.48 -15.04 15.55
N ASN A 205 -6.46 -15.90 15.49
CA ASN A 205 -6.44 -17.20 14.83
C ASN A 205 -7.19 -18.34 15.55
N PHE A 206 -8.20 -18.06 16.39
CA PHE A 206 -8.74 -19.13 17.25
C PHE A 206 -10.11 -19.71 16.89
N PHE A 207 -11.03 -19.01 16.21
CA PHE A 207 -12.39 -19.59 16.00
C PHE A 207 -13.24 -19.16 14.78
N THR A 208 -12.72 -18.46 13.76
CA THR A 208 -13.62 -17.92 12.73
C THR A 208 -13.76 -18.81 11.49
N LYS A 209 -14.74 -19.74 11.50
CA LYS A 209 -15.50 -19.98 10.26
C LYS A 209 -16.03 -18.62 9.80
N ARG A 210 -15.77 -18.21 8.55
CA ARG A 210 -16.23 -16.93 8.00
C ARG A 210 -17.75 -16.82 8.15
N LEU A 211 -18.23 -16.08 9.15
CA LEU A 211 -19.61 -15.62 9.19
C LEU A 211 -19.74 -14.54 8.12
N ASN A 212 -20.02 -14.97 6.89
CA ASN A 212 -20.41 -14.08 5.81
C ASN A 212 -21.89 -13.79 5.98
N VAL A 213 -22.20 -12.60 6.50
CA VAL A 213 -23.57 -12.10 6.54
C VAL A 213 -23.81 -11.35 5.25
N ALA A 214 -24.88 -11.71 4.54
CA ALA A 214 -25.32 -10.97 3.36
C ALA A 214 -26.80 -10.64 3.42
N PHE A 215 -27.18 -9.55 2.76
CA PHE A 215 -28.55 -9.08 2.65
C PHE A 215 -28.92 -9.03 1.18
N SER A 216 -30.00 -9.67 0.79
CA SER A 216 -30.53 -9.56 -0.56
C SER A 216 -31.86 -8.81 -0.59
N PHE A 217 -32.03 -7.98 -1.61
CA PHE A 217 -33.22 -7.18 -1.85
C PHE A 217 -33.71 -7.35 -3.29
N SER A 218 -35.01 -7.25 -3.48
CA SER A 218 -35.64 -7.12 -4.81
C SER A 218 -36.35 -5.76 -4.92
N ASN A 219 -35.66 -4.68 -4.57
CA ASN A 219 -36.25 -3.35 -4.41
C ASN A 219 -35.49 -2.29 -5.25
N ASN A 220 -36.23 -1.57 -6.10
CA ASN A 220 -35.70 -0.50 -6.96
C ASN A 220 -35.06 0.65 -6.19
N TYR A 221 -35.63 1.05 -5.05
CA TYR A 221 -35.09 2.14 -4.22
C TYR A 221 -33.70 1.80 -3.68
N VAL A 222 -33.54 0.58 -3.15
CA VAL A 222 -32.25 0.09 -2.63
C VAL A 222 -31.22 -0.02 -3.76
N TYR A 223 -31.63 -0.52 -4.92
CA TYR A 223 -30.79 -0.54 -6.12
C TYR A 223 -30.31 0.86 -6.50
N SER A 224 -31.22 1.83 -6.60
CA SER A 224 -30.88 3.21 -6.96
C SER A 224 -29.94 3.87 -5.95
N ALA A 225 -30.13 3.64 -4.65
CA ALA A 225 -29.24 4.17 -3.62
C ALA A 225 -27.81 3.61 -3.75
N LEU A 226 -27.66 2.30 -3.95
CA LEU A 226 -26.35 1.66 -4.13
C LEU A 226 -25.72 1.97 -5.49
N PHE A 227 -26.54 2.17 -6.53
CA PHE A 227 -26.08 2.62 -7.83
C PHE A 227 -25.51 4.04 -7.76
N ASN A 228 -26.20 4.96 -7.08
CA ASN A 228 -25.68 6.31 -6.83
C ASN A 228 -24.36 6.29 -6.04
N TYR A 229 -24.26 5.38 -5.05
CA TYR A 229 -23.00 5.16 -4.33
C TYR A 229 -21.88 4.67 -5.26
N PHE A 230 -22.17 3.74 -6.16
CA PHE A 230 -21.22 3.30 -7.18
C PHE A 230 -20.79 4.45 -8.10
N ASP A 231 -21.72 5.28 -8.58
CA ASP A 231 -21.39 6.41 -9.45
C ASP A 231 -20.46 7.42 -8.74
N ASN A 232 -20.64 7.64 -7.43
CA ASN A 232 -19.72 8.46 -6.64
C ASN A 232 -18.30 7.87 -6.56
N ILE A 233 -18.17 6.53 -6.52
CA ILE A 233 -16.85 5.87 -6.60
C ILE A 233 -16.26 6.07 -8.00
N ALA A 234 -17.06 5.85 -9.04
CA ALA A 234 -16.62 5.93 -10.44
C ALA A 234 -16.07 7.30 -10.83
N VAL A 235 -16.58 8.39 -10.24
CA VAL A 235 -16.13 9.77 -10.48
C VAL A 235 -15.05 10.25 -9.50
N HIS A 236 -14.60 9.40 -8.58
CA HIS A 236 -13.60 9.79 -7.59
C HIS A 236 -12.26 10.15 -8.29
N PRO A 237 -11.56 11.25 -7.90
CA PRO A 237 -10.32 11.67 -8.57
C PRO A 237 -9.22 10.61 -8.61
N ASP A 238 -9.20 9.72 -7.62
CA ASP A 238 -8.25 8.61 -7.49
C ASP A 238 -8.74 7.30 -8.12
N VAL A 239 -9.87 7.29 -8.84
CA VAL A 239 -10.37 6.15 -9.60
C VAL A 239 -10.25 6.47 -11.09
N TYR A 240 -9.89 5.48 -11.90
CA TYR A 240 -9.94 5.57 -13.36
C TYR A 240 -10.80 4.44 -13.93
N GLU A 241 -11.61 4.80 -14.92
CA GLU A 241 -12.39 3.85 -15.71
C GLU A 241 -11.50 3.24 -16.78
N VAL A 242 -11.56 1.92 -16.88
CA VAL A 242 -10.90 1.13 -17.91
C VAL A 242 -11.99 0.45 -18.73
N ASP A 243 -12.09 0.85 -19.99
CA ASP A 243 -13.04 0.31 -20.95
C ASP A 243 -12.37 -0.65 -21.94
N SER A 244 -11.06 -0.80 -21.95
CA SER A 244 -10.35 -1.74 -22.83
C SER A 244 -9.02 -2.14 -22.21
N TYR A 245 -8.49 -3.28 -22.65
CA TYR A 245 -7.20 -3.76 -22.18
C TYR A 245 -6.04 -2.90 -22.72
N GLU A 246 -6.23 -2.28 -23.87
CA GLU A 246 -5.30 -1.35 -24.50
C GLU A 246 -5.19 -0.06 -23.66
N VAL A 247 -6.33 0.54 -23.30
CA VAL A 247 -6.37 1.70 -22.38
C VAL A 247 -5.75 1.36 -21.03
N TYR A 248 -5.94 0.13 -20.53
CA TYR A 248 -5.25 -0.33 -19.32
C TYR A 248 -3.73 -0.35 -19.49
N LYS A 249 -3.21 -0.94 -20.57
CA LYS A 249 -1.78 -1.02 -20.86
C LYS A 249 -1.11 0.35 -20.98
N GLU A 250 -1.76 1.30 -21.64
CA GLU A 250 -1.24 2.67 -21.76
C GLU A 250 -1.11 3.34 -20.38
N ASN A 251 -2.06 3.09 -19.48
CA ASN A 251 -1.99 3.58 -18.11
C ASN A 251 -0.95 2.83 -17.26
N ILE A 252 -0.65 1.55 -17.53
CA ILE A 252 0.42 0.80 -16.84
C ILE A 252 1.80 1.32 -17.18
N ASN A 253 2.02 1.75 -18.41
CA ASN A 253 3.31 2.30 -18.84
C ASN A 253 3.67 3.63 -18.15
N LEU A 254 2.79 4.16 -17.30
CA LEU A 254 3.08 5.26 -16.39
C LEU A 254 3.80 4.80 -15.11
N PHE A 255 3.94 3.49 -14.87
CA PHE A 255 4.54 2.96 -13.65
C PHE A 255 6.06 2.83 -13.77
N PRO A 256 6.81 3.52 -12.89
CA PRO A 256 8.27 3.57 -12.97
C PRO A 256 8.97 2.39 -12.28
N TYR A 257 8.24 1.59 -11.49
CA TYR A 257 8.79 0.49 -10.68
C TYR A 257 8.54 -0.89 -11.30
N SER A 258 9.56 -1.75 -11.31
CA SER A 258 9.46 -3.16 -11.72
C SER A 258 8.60 -3.98 -10.74
N GLU A 259 8.08 -5.15 -11.15
CA GLU A 259 7.27 -6.03 -10.27
C GLU A 259 8.00 -6.35 -8.96
N SER A 260 9.32 -6.57 -9.02
CA SER A 260 10.15 -6.87 -7.85
C SER A 260 10.29 -5.67 -6.92
N GLU A 261 10.49 -4.46 -7.45
CA GLU A 261 10.52 -3.24 -6.63
C GLU A 261 9.18 -2.99 -5.95
N GLN A 262 8.09 -3.24 -6.68
CA GLN A 262 6.75 -3.11 -6.14
C GLN A 262 6.50 -4.07 -4.98
N PHE A 263 6.93 -5.33 -5.12
CA PHE A 263 6.87 -6.31 -4.05
C PHE A 263 7.60 -5.83 -2.79
N ILE A 264 8.82 -5.30 -2.92
CA ILE A 264 9.64 -4.83 -1.79
C ILE A 264 8.94 -3.70 -1.04
N ILE A 265 8.49 -2.66 -1.75
CA ILE A 265 7.84 -1.51 -1.11
C ILE A 265 6.57 -1.95 -0.37
N LYS A 266 5.80 -2.86 -0.97
CA LYS A 266 4.61 -3.43 -0.35
C LYS A 266 4.94 -4.22 0.92
N GLU A 267 5.90 -5.14 0.88
CA GLU A 267 6.26 -5.97 2.05
C GLU A 267 6.78 -5.11 3.21
N LEU A 268 7.61 -4.10 2.93
CA LEU A 268 8.08 -3.13 3.94
C LEU A 268 6.95 -2.30 4.53
N THR A 269 5.96 -1.93 3.70
CA THR A 269 4.76 -1.22 4.14
C THR A 269 3.89 -2.09 5.04
N ASP A 270 3.63 -3.33 4.64
CA ASP A 270 2.87 -4.31 5.44
C ASP A 270 3.58 -4.63 6.76
N PHE A 271 4.91 -4.75 6.74
CA PHE A 271 5.73 -4.91 7.93
C PHE A 271 5.53 -3.72 8.88
N ALA A 272 5.64 -2.48 8.39
CA ALA A 272 5.41 -1.28 9.20
C ALA A 272 3.98 -1.24 9.79
N TYR A 273 2.97 -1.65 9.03
CA TYR A 273 1.59 -1.72 9.51
C TYR A 273 1.34 -2.81 10.55
N THR A 274 2.15 -3.87 10.54
CA THR A 274 1.94 -5.05 11.38
C THR A 274 2.77 -5.06 12.64
N ASN A 275 3.92 -4.39 12.61
CA ASN A 275 4.87 -4.30 13.70
C ASN A 275 4.59 -3.06 14.58
N ASN A 276 4.25 -3.29 15.85
CA ASN A 276 3.90 -2.23 16.80
C ASN A 276 5.09 -1.34 17.20
N ASP A 277 6.31 -1.77 16.89
CA ASP A 277 7.52 -1.03 17.19
C ASP A 277 7.88 -0.04 16.07
N VAL A 278 7.29 -0.18 14.88
CA VAL A 278 7.38 0.82 13.82
C VAL A 278 6.35 1.91 14.09
N VAL A 279 6.82 3.15 14.19
CA VAL A 279 5.99 4.33 14.45
C VAL A 279 5.73 5.11 13.17
N HIS A 280 6.68 5.07 12.24
CA HIS A 280 6.62 5.79 10.99
C HIS A 280 7.35 5.04 9.88
N LEU A 281 6.77 5.06 8.69
CA LEU A 281 7.43 4.73 7.43
C LEU A 281 7.16 5.86 6.44
N GLY A 282 8.18 6.31 5.73
CA GLY A 282 8.00 7.18 4.57
C GLY A 282 9.02 6.91 3.49
N ALA A 283 8.70 7.33 2.27
CA ALA A 283 9.63 7.34 1.15
C ALA A 283 10.23 8.73 0.97
N PHE A 284 11.44 8.79 0.42
CA PHE A 284 12.09 10.05 0.04
C PHE A 284 12.68 10.00 -1.36
N GLY A 285 13.26 11.12 -1.81
CA GLY A 285 14.05 11.16 -3.04
C GLY A 285 13.26 10.79 -4.29
N LYS A 286 13.84 9.92 -5.13
CA LYS A 286 13.19 9.46 -6.36
C LYS A 286 11.96 8.62 -6.03
N THR A 287 12.04 7.75 -5.02
CA THR A 287 10.90 6.92 -4.58
C THR A 287 9.68 7.74 -4.22
N ALA A 288 9.84 8.82 -3.46
CA ALA A 288 8.73 9.72 -3.15
C ALA A 288 8.14 10.39 -4.41
N SER A 289 8.96 10.80 -5.38
CA SER A 289 8.45 11.42 -6.64
C SER A 289 7.63 10.43 -7.46
N LEU A 290 8.15 9.21 -7.59
CA LEU A 290 7.50 8.12 -8.33
C LEU A 290 6.16 7.77 -7.70
N LEU A 291 6.13 7.55 -6.39
CA LEU A 291 4.90 7.22 -5.65
C LEU A 291 3.85 8.35 -5.66
N LYS A 292 4.27 9.60 -5.83
CA LYS A 292 3.36 10.76 -5.93
C LYS A 292 2.87 11.04 -7.36
N ASN A 293 3.29 10.25 -8.36
CA ASN A 293 3.03 10.49 -9.79
C ASN A 293 3.49 11.88 -10.26
N MET A 294 4.57 12.43 -9.69
CA MET A 294 5.04 13.79 -9.99
C MET A 294 5.87 13.91 -11.27
N THR A 295 6.21 12.80 -11.93
CA THR A 295 7.23 12.77 -12.99
C THR A 295 6.91 11.77 -14.09
N ARG A 296 7.02 12.21 -15.35
CA ARG A 296 7.13 11.34 -16.52
C ARG A 296 8.61 11.00 -16.70
N PHE A 297 9.11 9.96 -16.04
CA PHE A 297 10.48 9.53 -16.30
C PHE A 297 10.54 8.86 -17.67
N ASN A 298 11.37 9.39 -18.56
CA ASN A 298 11.94 8.56 -19.61
C ASN A 298 12.90 7.60 -18.90
N ASN A 299 12.60 6.31 -18.89
CA ASN A 299 13.55 5.26 -18.52
C ASN A 299 14.68 5.23 -19.56
N ARG A 300 15.57 6.22 -19.55
CA ARG A 300 16.82 6.18 -20.28
C ARG A 300 17.90 5.72 -19.31
N ALA A 301 18.63 4.69 -19.75
CA ALA A 301 19.77 4.03 -19.12
C ALA A 301 19.55 3.56 -17.67
N ASN A 302 19.50 2.24 -17.46
CA ASN A 302 19.95 1.50 -16.26
C ASN A 302 19.99 2.27 -14.92
N HIS A 303 18.99 3.07 -14.61
CA HIS A 303 18.90 3.74 -13.33
C HIS A 303 18.47 2.65 -12.36
N VAL A 304 19.48 1.97 -11.81
CA VAL A 304 19.42 1.07 -10.66
C VAL A 304 18.32 1.58 -9.75
N SER A 305 17.21 0.87 -9.74
CA SER A 305 16.01 1.33 -9.07
C SER A 305 16.30 1.26 -7.58
N ASP A 306 16.62 2.41 -7.00
CA ASP A 306 16.75 2.58 -5.58
C ASP A 306 15.36 2.72 -4.96
N ILE A 307 15.13 1.94 -3.91
CA ILE A 307 14.01 2.13 -3.01
C ILE A 307 14.53 2.89 -1.79
N ASP A 308 14.16 4.16 -1.67
CA ASP A 308 14.58 5.10 -0.64
C ASP A 308 13.51 5.22 0.46
N LEU A 309 13.78 4.70 1.67
CA LEU A 309 12.81 4.61 2.77
C LEU A 309 13.38 5.08 4.11
N LEU A 310 12.53 5.74 4.90
CA LEU A 310 12.79 6.17 6.27
C LEU A 310 11.86 5.42 7.24
N PHE A 311 12.45 4.62 8.12
CA PHE A 311 11.79 3.99 9.26
C PHE A 311 12.07 4.76 10.54
N ILE A 312 11.01 5.01 11.33
CA ILE A 312 11.15 5.47 12.71
C ILE A 312 10.52 4.42 13.62
N VAL A 313 11.30 3.96 14.58
CA VAL A 313 10.92 2.88 15.50
C VAL A 313 10.87 3.39 16.93
N ARG A 314 10.12 2.73 17.80
CA ARG A 314 10.04 3.09 19.22
C ARG A 314 11.40 2.93 19.89
N GLU A 315 11.98 1.73 19.75
CA GLU A 315 13.24 1.31 20.36
C GLU A 315 13.80 0.09 19.62
N ASN A 316 15.08 -0.22 19.85
CA ASN A 316 15.77 -1.41 19.37
C ASN A 316 15.76 -1.51 17.83
N LYS A 317 16.28 -0.46 17.17
CA LYS A 317 16.41 -0.42 15.70
C LYS A 317 17.12 -1.63 15.11
N ASN A 318 18.09 -2.22 15.82
CA ASN A 318 18.87 -3.36 15.34
C ASN A 318 18.02 -4.64 15.18
N ARG A 319 17.05 -4.87 16.07
CA ARG A 319 16.10 -5.97 15.89
C ARG A 319 15.27 -5.76 14.63
N ILE A 320 14.77 -4.54 14.41
CA ILE A 320 13.97 -4.21 13.22
C ILE A 320 14.78 -4.36 11.94
N LYS A 321 16.07 -3.98 11.93
CA LYS A 321 16.96 -4.25 10.81
C LYS A 321 17.04 -5.74 10.47
N LYS A 322 17.20 -6.59 11.49
CA LYS A 322 17.24 -8.04 11.33
C LYS A 322 15.92 -8.57 10.75
N ASP A 323 14.79 -8.13 11.30
CA ASP A 323 13.46 -8.54 10.82
C ASP A 323 13.24 -8.15 9.35
N ILE A 324 13.71 -6.97 8.93
CA ILE A 324 13.64 -6.51 7.53
C ILE A 324 14.55 -7.34 6.62
N ILE A 325 15.76 -7.69 7.06
CA ILE A 325 16.65 -8.59 6.32
C ILE A 325 15.96 -9.94 6.12
N ASP A 326 15.40 -10.50 7.20
CA ASP A 326 14.71 -11.79 7.18
C ASP A 326 13.44 -11.76 6.28
N LEU A 327 12.77 -10.61 6.20
CA LEU A 327 11.60 -10.39 5.33
C LEU A 327 11.98 -10.35 3.84
N LEU A 328 13.12 -9.75 3.51
CA LEU A 328 13.54 -9.49 2.13
C LEU A 328 14.61 -10.46 1.61
N ILE A 329 14.77 -11.65 2.23
CA ILE A 329 15.75 -12.66 1.80
C ILE A 329 15.49 -13.06 0.33
N ASN A 330 16.22 -12.44 -0.59
CA ASN A 330 16.22 -12.72 -2.02
C ASN A 330 17.60 -12.35 -2.58
N GLU A 331 18.18 -13.20 -3.44
CA GLU A 331 19.54 -13.03 -3.98
C GLU A 331 19.70 -11.75 -4.85
N ASN A 332 18.59 -11.15 -5.27
CA ASN A 332 18.57 -9.95 -6.12
C ASN A 332 18.34 -8.63 -5.36
N ILE A 333 18.30 -8.65 -4.02
CA ILE A 333 18.08 -7.45 -3.19
C ILE A 333 19.34 -7.16 -2.37
N GLU A 334 19.74 -5.89 -2.31
CA GLU A 334 20.79 -5.42 -1.41
C GLU A 334 20.28 -4.25 -0.57
N ILE A 335 20.22 -4.46 0.74
CA ILE A 335 19.80 -3.44 1.70
C ILE A 335 21.00 -2.60 2.12
N ILE A 336 20.84 -1.30 2.01
CA ILE A 336 21.82 -0.29 2.42
C ILE A 336 21.25 0.40 3.64
N TRP A 337 22.00 0.41 4.74
CA TRP A 337 21.58 1.12 5.94
C TRP A 337 22.16 2.52 5.96
N GLY A 338 21.33 3.55 6.17
CA GLY A 338 21.78 4.95 6.19
C GLY A 338 22.80 5.29 7.29
N ASP A 339 22.87 4.46 8.34
CA ASP A 339 23.89 4.54 9.38
C ASP A 339 25.19 3.76 9.05
N ASP A 340 25.27 3.05 7.93
CA ASP A 340 26.52 2.50 7.38
C ASP A 340 27.22 3.52 6.48
N GLU A 341 28.17 4.26 7.06
CA GLU A 341 28.93 5.29 6.36
C GLU A 341 29.84 4.73 5.26
N SER A 342 30.26 3.46 5.40
CA SER A 342 31.24 2.84 4.51
C SER A 342 30.63 2.44 3.17
N TYR A 343 29.34 2.13 3.16
CA TYR A 343 28.63 1.66 1.97
C TYR A 343 28.36 2.80 0.98
N PHE A 344 28.12 4.01 1.48
CA PHE A 344 27.69 5.15 0.67
C PHE A 344 28.58 5.43 -0.54
N TYR A 345 29.88 5.17 -0.41
CA TYR A 345 30.89 5.43 -1.42
C TYR A 345 31.11 4.27 -2.39
N ASN A 346 30.63 3.05 -2.13
CA ASN A 346 30.91 1.91 -3.01
C ASN A 346 30.23 2.07 -4.39
N ILE A 347 30.91 1.64 -5.46
CA ILE A 347 30.28 1.49 -6.78
C ILE A 347 29.16 0.47 -6.68
N ARG A 348 27.96 0.88 -7.09
CA ARG A 348 26.75 0.08 -6.98
C ARG A 348 26.75 -1.09 -7.98
N PRO A 349 26.22 -2.26 -7.59
CA PRO A 349 26.04 -3.37 -8.50
C PRO A 349 24.89 -3.10 -9.48
N ASP A 350 25.10 -3.38 -10.77
CA ASP A 350 24.10 -3.13 -11.82
C ASP A 350 22.98 -4.19 -11.87
N ASN A 351 23.14 -5.32 -11.18
CA ASN A 351 22.26 -6.49 -11.25
C ASN A 351 21.40 -6.72 -9.99
N LYS A 352 21.38 -5.78 -9.05
CA LYS A 352 20.58 -5.89 -7.82
C LYS A 352 19.66 -4.70 -7.64
N ILE A 353 18.53 -4.95 -6.97
CA ILE A 353 17.64 -3.90 -6.48
C ILE A 353 18.23 -3.39 -5.17
N LEU A 354 18.53 -2.10 -5.12
CA LEU A 354 19.08 -1.46 -3.94
C LEU A 354 17.95 -0.86 -3.09
N VAL A 355 17.98 -1.13 -1.79
CA VAL A 355 17.00 -0.60 -0.84
C VAL A 355 17.75 0.23 0.20
N ASP A 356 17.74 1.55 0.04
CA ASP A 356 18.37 2.51 0.95
C ASP A 356 17.41 2.83 2.10
N ILE A 357 17.72 2.32 3.29
CA ILE A 357 16.90 2.44 4.49
C ILE A 357 17.60 3.29 5.54
N GLU A 358 17.05 4.48 5.75
CA GLU A 358 17.32 5.30 6.92
C GLU A 358 16.46 4.80 8.08
N ILE A 359 17.07 4.38 9.19
CA ILE A 359 16.34 3.84 10.36
C ILE A 359 16.78 4.48 11.66
N PHE A 360 15.82 5.09 12.37
CA PHE A 360 16.06 5.81 13.61
C PHE A 360 15.06 5.44 14.70
N GLU A 361 15.49 5.62 15.95
CA GLU A 361 14.60 5.56 17.09
C GLU A 361 13.86 6.90 17.27
N LEU A 362 12.71 6.86 17.96
CA LEU A 362 11.92 8.03 18.28
C LEU A 362 12.75 9.13 18.94
N ASN A 363 12.46 10.38 18.60
CA ASN A 363 13.16 11.58 19.07
C ASN A 363 14.65 11.64 18.71
N SER A 364 15.08 10.87 17.71
CA SER A 364 16.43 10.96 17.17
C SER A 364 16.79 12.41 16.79
N ASN A 365 17.94 12.86 17.27
CA ASN A 365 18.53 14.16 16.93
C ASN A 365 19.51 14.06 15.75
N PHE A 366 19.53 12.95 15.02
CA PHE A 366 20.50 12.71 13.94
C PHE A 366 20.51 13.82 12.90
N TYR A 367 19.35 14.23 12.36
CA TYR A 367 19.28 15.31 11.37
C TYR A 367 19.51 16.71 11.95
N LYS A 368 19.55 16.86 13.30
CA LYS A 368 20.00 18.11 13.93
C LYS A 368 21.50 18.31 13.72
N ALA A 369 22.28 17.23 13.88
CA ALA A 369 23.71 17.22 13.59
C ALA A 369 23.99 17.20 12.08
N HIS A 370 23.21 16.43 11.33
CA HIS A 370 23.40 16.17 9.90
C HIS A 370 22.36 16.88 9.02
N SER A 371 22.22 18.18 9.24
CA SER A 371 21.16 18.99 8.62
C SER A 371 21.12 18.96 7.10
N LEU A 372 22.28 18.89 6.41
CA LEU A 372 22.34 18.87 4.95
C LEU A 372 21.67 17.61 4.38
N LEU A 373 21.90 16.46 5.03
CA LEU A 373 21.25 15.21 4.70
C LEU A 373 19.74 15.29 4.97
N GLY A 374 19.33 15.89 6.08
CA GLY A 374 17.92 16.16 6.39
C GLY A 374 17.24 16.96 5.28
N TYR A 375 17.83 18.07 4.83
CA TYR A 375 17.27 18.86 3.71
C TYR A 375 17.15 18.04 2.42
N SER A 376 18.13 17.17 2.13
CA SER A 376 18.09 16.28 0.97
C SER A 376 16.90 15.33 1.03
N ILE A 377 16.74 14.62 2.15
CA ILE A 377 15.68 13.63 2.35
C ILE A 377 14.30 14.29 2.35
N PHE A 378 14.13 15.39 3.08
CA PHE A 378 12.82 16.01 3.26
C PHE A 378 12.44 17.00 2.15
N SER A 379 13.34 17.32 1.21
CA SER A 379 13.00 18.09 0.01
C SER A 379 11.88 17.45 -0.82
N ASN A 380 11.83 16.12 -0.83
CA ASN A 380 10.73 15.37 -1.39
C ASN A 380 10.46 14.12 -0.56
N TYR A 381 9.44 14.21 0.29
CA TYR A 381 9.09 13.17 1.25
C TYR A 381 7.63 12.74 1.12
N LEU A 382 7.34 11.46 1.24
CA LEU A 382 6.00 10.89 1.26
C LEU A 382 5.79 10.08 2.54
N ASN A 383 4.79 10.45 3.34
CA ASN A 383 4.35 9.63 4.46
C ASN A 383 3.64 8.38 3.91
N ILE A 384 4.16 7.20 4.26
CA ILE A 384 3.61 5.90 3.85
C ILE A 384 2.72 5.35 4.96
N PHE A 385 3.26 5.28 6.17
CA PHE A 385 2.56 4.81 7.36
C PHE A 385 2.93 5.70 8.54
N THR A 386 1.92 6.05 9.34
CA THR A 386 2.09 6.76 10.60
C THR A 386 1.24 6.12 11.69
N GLU A 387 1.84 5.95 12.86
CA GLU A 387 1.09 5.59 14.05
C GLU A 387 0.28 6.79 14.55
N ASN A 388 -1.00 6.59 14.85
CA ASN A 388 -1.90 7.60 15.42
C ASN A 388 -1.96 8.91 14.62
N SER A 389 -1.78 8.86 13.30
CA SER A 389 -1.79 10.04 12.41
C SER A 389 -0.75 11.10 12.76
N LYS A 390 0.31 10.72 13.47
CA LYS A 390 1.49 11.59 13.68
C LYS A 390 2.12 11.97 12.35
N THR A 391 2.71 13.15 12.29
CA THR A 391 3.61 13.54 11.22
C THR A 391 5.03 13.06 11.50
N VAL A 392 5.90 13.07 10.49
CA VAL A 392 7.32 12.75 10.68
C VAL A 392 8.01 13.73 11.64
N ASP A 393 7.57 14.99 11.65
CA ASP A 393 8.04 16.05 12.57
C ASP A 393 7.71 15.75 14.04
N ASP A 394 6.64 14.99 14.29
CA ASP A 394 6.28 14.55 15.65
C ASP A 394 7.15 13.38 16.13
N CYS A 395 7.89 12.75 15.22
CA CYS A 395 8.65 11.52 15.49
C CYS A 395 10.15 11.76 15.61
N ILE A 396 10.71 12.68 14.83
CA ILE A 396 12.13 13.03 14.81
C ILE A 396 12.34 14.51 14.52
N PHE A 397 13.53 15.03 14.83
CA PHE A 397 13.88 16.40 14.47
C PHE A 397 14.08 16.55 12.95
N ILE A 398 13.30 17.41 12.30
CA ILE A 398 13.52 17.82 10.92
C ILE A 398 14.15 19.23 10.88
N PRO A 399 15.31 19.40 10.24
CA PRO A 399 15.96 20.70 10.17
C PRO A 399 15.17 21.65 9.27
N LYS A 400 15.02 22.91 9.69
CA LYS A 400 14.40 23.96 8.87
C LYS A 400 15.39 24.49 7.85
N ASN A 401 14.95 24.64 6.59
CA ASN A 401 15.78 25.18 5.52
C ASN A 401 16.31 26.58 5.90
N PRO A 402 17.63 26.82 5.84
CA PRO A 402 18.19 28.12 6.15
C PRO A 402 17.89 29.13 5.04
N ILE A 403 17.49 30.34 5.44
CA ILE A 403 17.04 31.39 4.53
C ILE A 403 18.22 32.00 3.76
N SER A 404 19.38 32.17 4.41
CA SER A 404 20.52 32.86 3.81
C SER A 404 21.41 31.94 2.95
N LYS A 405 21.92 32.48 1.82
CA LYS A 405 22.91 31.79 0.97
C LYS A 405 24.18 31.45 1.75
N LYS A 406 24.62 32.34 2.64
CA LYS A 406 25.81 32.15 3.47
C LYS A 406 25.70 30.93 4.38
N GLU A 407 24.58 30.78 5.07
CA GLU A 407 24.36 29.62 5.94
C GLU A 407 24.27 28.32 5.14
N ARG A 408 23.63 28.35 3.96
CA ARG A 408 23.63 27.20 3.05
C ARG A 408 25.03 26.82 2.60
N SER A 409 25.82 27.80 2.17
CA SER A 409 27.22 27.60 1.76
C SER A 409 28.03 26.96 2.89
N LYS A 410 27.96 27.49 4.11
CA LYS A 410 28.64 26.92 5.28
C LYS A 410 28.24 25.45 5.50
N ARG A 411 26.96 25.11 5.40
CA ARG A 411 26.49 23.73 5.56
C ARG A 411 26.94 22.81 4.41
N PHE A 412 27.01 23.32 3.19
CA PHE A 412 27.53 22.58 2.04
C PHE A 412 29.03 22.27 2.17
N LEU A 413 29.79 23.17 2.79
CA LEU A 413 31.23 23.02 3.03
C LEU A 413 31.58 22.09 4.19
N ASP A 414 30.81 22.13 5.29
CA ASP A 414 31.26 21.59 6.59
C ASP A 414 30.34 20.54 7.23
N ASN A 415 29.18 20.20 6.65
CA ASN A 415 28.27 19.19 7.23
C ASN A 415 28.63 17.74 6.77
N ARG A 416 27.93 16.72 7.28
CA ARG A 416 28.11 15.34 6.82
C ARG A 416 27.76 15.22 5.34
N LYS A 417 28.56 14.47 4.57
CA LYS A 417 28.50 14.41 3.11
C LYS A 417 28.64 15.81 2.49
N SER A 418 29.49 16.64 3.10
CA SER A 418 29.88 17.94 2.55
C SER A 418 30.80 17.76 1.36
N ILE A 419 30.92 18.81 0.55
CA ILE A 419 31.84 18.78 -0.58
C ILE A 419 33.31 18.58 -0.14
N THR A 420 33.69 19.11 1.03
CA THR A 420 35.01 18.92 1.60
C THR A 420 35.28 17.46 1.94
N GLU A 421 34.30 16.76 2.53
CA GLU A 421 34.38 15.32 2.79
C GLU A 421 34.53 14.54 1.49
N PHE A 422 33.72 14.83 0.46
CA PHE A 422 33.80 14.16 -0.84
C PHE A 422 35.17 14.33 -1.51
N ILE A 423 35.71 15.55 -1.53
CA ILE A 423 37.05 15.81 -2.08
C ILE A 423 38.09 15.03 -1.29
N ASN A 424 38.05 15.08 0.04
CA ASN A 424 39.00 14.36 0.89
C ASN A 424 38.94 12.85 0.67
N VAL A 425 37.74 12.27 0.57
CA VAL A 425 37.58 10.85 0.28
C VAL A 425 38.22 10.55 -1.08
N LEU A 426 37.78 11.22 -2.15
CA LEU A 426 38.31 10.97 -3.50
C LEU A 426 39.84 11.17 -3.58
N SER A 427 40.39 12.20 -2.95
CA SER A 427 41.84 12.44 -2.96
C SER A 427 42.64 11.35 -2.24
N ASN A 428 42.08 10.72 -1.20
CA ASN A 428 42.80 9.76 -0.35
C ASN A 428 42.54 8.28 -0.70
N THR A 429 41.50 7.94 -1.46
CA THR A 429 41.27 6.55 -1.88
C THR A 429 42.14 6.18 -3.08
N ASN A 430 43.23 5.44 -2.82
CA ASN A 430 44.02 4.76 -3.85
C ASN A 430 43.59 3.31 -4.07
N GLU A 431 42.95 2.67 -3.08
CA GLU A 431 42.62 1.23 -3.12
C GLU A 431 41.12 0.91 -3.30
N LYS A 432 40.22 1.84 -2.93
CA LYS A 432 38.77 1.65 -3.03
C LYS A 432 38.17 2.61 -4.07
N GLN A 433 37.54 2.07 -5.10
CA GLN A 433 36.84 2.86 -6.11
C GLN A 433 35.52 3.40 -5.55
N VAL A 434 35.29 4.70 -5.70
CA VAL A 434 34.11 5.41 -5.22
C VAL A 434 33.10 5.57 -6.35
N ASP A 435 31.79 5.51 -6.08
CA ASP A 435 30.80 5.87 -7.11
C ASP A 435 30.85 7.39 -7.42
N LEU A 436 31.52 7.72 -8.52
CA LEU A 436 31.70 9.11 -8.97
C LEU A 436 30.38 9.73 -9.41
N ARG A 437 29.45 8.95 -9.95
CA ARG A 437 28.11 9.39 -10.40
C ARG A 437 27.31 9.92 -9.22
N ARG A 438 27.27 9.14 -8.13
CA ARG A 438 26.56 9.51 -6.89
C ARG A 438 27.16 10.76 -6.27
N SER A 439 28.49 10.81 -6.18
CA SER A 439 29.23 11.94 -5.63
C SER A 439 28.93 13.23 -6.41
N LEU A 440 28.99 13.16 -7.74
CA LEU A 440 28.75 14.31 -8.61
C LEU A 440 27.29 14.76 -8.57
N SER A 441 26.33 13.83 -8.69
CA SER A 441 24.89 14.11 -8.64
C SER A 441 24.49 14.82 -7.34
N ILE A 442 24.97 14.34 -6.19
CA ILE A 442 24.67 14.95 -4.89
C ILE A 442 25.23 16.37 -4.78
N ASN A 443 26.46 16.58 -5.24
CA ASN A 443 27.10 17.89 -5.14
C ASN A 443 26.53 18.92 -6.12
N ILE A 444 26.07 18.51 -7.31
CA ILE A 444 25.30 19.38 -8.23
C ILE A 444 24.02 19.86 -7.55
N LYS A 445 23.23 18.93 -7.01
CA LYS A 445 21.97 19.26 -6.30
C LYS A 445 22.22 20.15 -5.08
N ASN A 446 23.29 19.87 -4.32
CA ASN A 446 23.69 20.69 -3.18
C ASN A 446 24.10 22.11 -3.60
N LEU A 447 24.87 22.26 -4.68
CA LEU A 447 25.28 23.57 -5.18
C LEU A 447 24.08 24.40 -5.65
N CYS A 448 23.15 23.80 -6.41
CA CYS A 448 21.88 24.44 -6.76
C CYS A 448 21.10 24.88 -5.52
N TRP A 449 21.01 24.03 -4.50
CA TRP A 449 20.40 24.37 -3.23
C TRP A 449 21.10 25.54 -2.52
N VAL A 450 22.43 25.61 -2.52
CA VAL A 450 23.15 26.76 -1.97
C VAL A 450 22.70 28.06 -2.65
N LEU A 451 22.65 28.05 -3.98
CA LEU A 451 22.36 29.23 -4.79
C LEU A 451 20.90 29.68 -4.71
N THR A 452 19.97 28.74 -4.72
CA THR A 452 18.53 29.02 -4.90
C THR A 452 17.71 28.82 -3.62
N GLY A 453 18.20 28.02 -2.67
CA GLY A 453 17.41 27.50 -1.55
C GLY A 453 16.49 26.33 -1.92
N TYR A 454 16.43 25.94 -3.19
CA TYR A 454 15.64 24.84 -3.71
C TYR A 454 16.55 23.70 -4.19
N ARG A 455 16.13 22.47 -3.94
CA ARG A 455 16.83 21.25 -4.38
C ARG A 455 15.88 20.50 -5.31
N SER A 456 16.24 20.37 -6.59
CA SER A 456 15.41 19.62 -7.53
C SER A 456 15.43 18.12 -7.23
N HIS A 457 14.36 17.43 -7.62
CA HIS A 457 14.32 15.97 -7.62
C HIS A 457 15.18 15.38 -8.74
N ASP A 458 15.39 16.13 -9.82
CA ASP A 458 16.15 15.72 -11.01
C ASP A 458 17.45 16.53 -11.13
N VAL A 459 18.57 15.82 -11.34
CA VAL A 459 19.89 16.42 -11.51
C VAL A 459 20.00 17.18 -12.84
N GLU A 460 19.28 16.78 -13.89
CA GLU A 460 19.33 17.46 -15.19
C GLU A 460 18.75 18.88 -15.12
N ILE A 461 17.68 19.07 -14.32
CA ILE A 461 17.08 20.38 -14.06
C ILE A 461 18.10 21.28 -13.36
N ASP A 462 18.75 20.75 -12.32
CA ASP A 462 19.76 21.48 -11.55
C ASP A 462 20.98 21.83 -12.43
N LEU A 463 21.44 20.88 -13.24
CA LEU A 463 22.56 21.08 -14.15
C LEU A 463 22.25 22.14 -15.22
N SER A 464 21.06 22.07 -15.83
CA SER A 464 20.58 23.05 -16.80
C SER A 464 20.51 24.46 -16.20
N PHE A 465 20.06 24.57 -14.95
CA PHE A 465 20.08 25.82 -14.21
C PHE A 465 21.51 26.38 -14.07
N LEU A 466 22.48 25.56 -13.62
CA LEU A 466 23.87 26.00 -13.42
C LEU A 466 24.53 26.48 -14.72
N VAL A 467 24.25 25.83 -15.85
CA VAL A 467 24.73 26.25 -17.17
C VAL A 467 24.08 27.56 -17.61
N ASN A 468 22.76 27.68 -17.45
CA ASN A 468 22.04 28.91 -17.81
C ASN A 468 22.49 30.12 -16.99
N GLN A 469 22.89 29.90 -15.73
CA GLN A 469 23.49 30.92 -14.87
C GLN A 469 24.97 31.18 -15.15
N LYS A 470 25.56 30.53 -16.16
CA LYS A 470 26.99 30.62 -16.52
C LYS A 470 27.94 30.22 -15.39
N ILE A 471 27.46 29.41 -14.45
CA ILE A 471 28.28 28.85 -13.36
C ILE A 471 29.08 27.67 -13.90
N LEU A 472 28.48 26.91 -14.81
CA LEU A 472 29.12 25.84 -15.57
C LEU A 472 29.17 26.16 -17.05
N SER A 473 30.24 25.72 -17.70
CA SER A 473 30.44 25.81 -19.14
C SER A 473 29.71 24.68 -19.87
N SER A 474 29.60 24.79 -21.19
CA SER A 474 29.10 23.70 -22.03
C SER A 474 29.99 22.45 -21.96
N ASP A 475 31.30 22.62 -21.80
CA ASP A 475 32.24 21.51 -21.66
C ASP A 475 32.04 20.79 -20.32
N ASP A 476 31.84 21.54 -19.23
CA ASP A 476 31.48 20.97 -17.92
C ASP A 476 30.18 20.17 -18.02
N TYR A 477 29.18 20.70 -18.73
CA TYR A 477 27.89 20.02 -18.93
C TYR A 477 28.08 18.67 -19.62
N SER A 478 28.77 18.66 -20.77
CA SER A 478 29.01 17.44 -21.54
C SER A 478 29.79 16.40 -20.73
N LEU A 479 30.80 16.83 -19.98
CA LEU A 479 31.58 15.97 -19.10
C LEU A 479 30.74 15.40 -17.95
N ILE A 480 29.93 16.23 -17.30
CA ILE A 480 29.04 15.80 -16.21
C ILE A 480 28.07 14.74 -16.71
N ILE A 481 27.40 14.99 -17.84
CA ILE A 481 26.47 14.01 -18.45
C ILE A 481 27.20 12.72 -18.79
N GLN A 482 28.39 12.80 -19.41
CA GLN A 482 29.20 11.62 -19.69
C GLN A 482 29.52 10.79 -18.44
N ILE A 483 29.87 11.45 -17.33
CA ILE A 483 30.14 10.76 -16.06
C ILE A 483 28.86 10.19 -15.48
N LEU A 484 27.73 10.92 -15.50
CA LEU A 484 26.47 10.45 -14.91
C LEU A 484 25.88 9.26 -15.66
N ASP A 485 26.07 9.18 -16.98
CA ASP A 485 25.49 8.15 -17.85
C ASP A 485 26.35 6.90 -18.05
N ILE A 486 27.59 6.90 -17.56
CA ILE A 486 28.49 5.75 -17.69
C ILE A 486 28.00 4.56 -16.85
N ASP A 487 28.04 3.36 -17.43
CA ASP A 487 27.75 2.14 -16.68
C ASP A 487 28.86 1.79 -15.67
N SER A 488 28.56 0.87 -14.74
CA SER A 488 29.47 0.61 -13.63
C SER A 488 30.74 -0.13 -14.06
N GLU A 489 30.72 -0.90 -15.14
CA GLU A 489 31.91 -1.61 -15.63
C GLU A 489 32.86 -0.66 -16.38
N ASP A 490 32.31 0.20 -17.24
CA ASP A 490 33.07 1.24 -17.93
C ASP A 490 33.64 2.27 -16.95
N LEU A 491 32.91 2.59 -15.88
CA LEU A 491 33.40 3.42 -14.79
C LEU A 491 34.60 2.79 -14.10
N LYS A 492 34.56 1.49 -13.78
CA LYS A 492 35.68 0.78 -13.15
C LYS A 492 36.91 0.76 -14.04
N LEU A 493 36.72 0.53 -15.35
CA LEU A 493 37.79 0.47 -16.34
C LEU A 493 38.50 1.83 -16.48
N ASN A 494 37.74 2.92 -16.48
CA ASN A 494 38.23 4.29 -16.70
C ASN A 494 38.29 5.12 -15.42
N TYR A 495 38.31 4.46 -14.26
CA TYR A 495 38.03 5.10 -12.97
C TYR A 495 38.95 6.29 -12.68
N PHE A 496 40.26 6.12 -12.85
CA PHE A 496 41.22 7.18 -12.52
C PHE A 496 41.05 8.43 -13.39
N THR A 497 40.80 8.25 -14.69
CA THR A 497 40.51 9.36 -15.61
C THR A 497 39.27 10.14 -15.17
N TYR A 498 38.18 9.46 -14.84
CA TYR A 498 36.96 10.14 -14.39
C TYR A 498 37.06 10.67 -12.97
N LYS A 499 37.88 10.05 -12.11
CA LYS A 499 38.15 10.51 -10.75
C LYS A 499 38.83 11.86 -10.76
N GLU A 500 39.87 12.05 -11.57
CA GLU A 500 40.57 13.33 -11.72
C GLU A 500 39.62 14.43 -12.20
N LYS A 501 38.86 14.16 -13.26
CA LYS A 501 37.84 15.08 -13.79
C LYS A 501 36.75 15.41 -12.76
N THR A 502 36.31 14.42 -11.98
CA THR A 502 35.32 14.64 -10.91
C THR A 502 35.90 15.51 -9.80
N LEU A 503 37.17 15.30 -9.42
CA LEU A 503 37.86 16.12 -8.43
C LEU A 503 37.99 17.58 -8.88
N GLU A 504 38.30 17.84 -10.16
CA GLU A 504 38.34 19.18 -10.72
C GLU A 504 36.97 19.88 -10.61
N LEU A 505 35.89 19.19 -11.01
CA LEU A 505 34.51 19.69 -10.91
C LEU A 505 34.10 19.98 -9.45
N LEU A 506 34.37 19.06 -8.53
CA LEU A 506 34.04 19.27 -7.11
C LEU A 506 34.86 20.42 -6.50
N THR A 507 36.14 20.54 -6.86
CA THR A 507 36.98 21.66 -6.41
C THR A 507 36.42 23.00 -6.92
N LYS A 508 35.96 23.05 -8.18
CA LYS A 508 35.27 24.22 -8.73
C LYS A 508 34.00 24.57 -7.93
N PHE A 509 33.17 23.58 -7.61
CA PHE A 509 31.97 23.78 -6.79
C PHE A 509 32.29 24.28 -5.38
N GLN A 510 33.37 23.74 -4.77
CA GLN A 510 33.84 24.17 -3.45
C GLN A 510 34.29 25.63 -3.47
N ASN A 511 35.04 26.04 -4.50
CA ASN A 511 35.50 27.42 -4.66
C ASN A 511 34.33 28.41 -4.78
N ILE A 512 33.31 28.07 -5.57
CA ILE A 512 32.08 28.88 -5.67
C ILE A 512 31.43 29.04 -4.30
N ALA A 513 31.30 27.94 -3.54
CA ALA A 513 30.73 28.01 -2.20
C ALA A 513 31.56 28.87 -1.24
N LEU A 514 32.89 28.75 -1.28
CA LEU A 514 33.81 29.56 -0.48
C LEU A 514 33.69 31.06 -0.79
N GLU A 515 33.57 31.43 -2.07
CA GLU A 515 33.36 32.82 -2.49
C GLU A 515 32.04 33.38 -1.96
N LEU A 516 30.95 32.60 -2.05
CA LEU A 516 29.63 32.97 -1.50
C LEU A 516 29.63 33.10 0.03
N ASN A 517 30.56 32.44 0.72
CA ASN A 517 30.72 32.57 2.16
C ASN A 517 31.51 33.84 2.55
N LYS A 518 32.35 34.34 1.63
CA LYS A 518 33.16 35.56 1.78
C LYS A 518 32.40 36.84 1.41
N THR A 519 31.45 36.78 0.49
CA THR A 519 30.67 37.95 0.05
C THR A 519 29.65 38.37 1.12
N ILE A 520 30.03 39.38 1.92
CA ILE A 520 29.15 40.33 2.61
C ILE A 520 29.65 41.72 2.27
#